data_AF-A0A9D1L1Y0-F1
#
_entry.id   AF-A0A9D1L1Y0-F1
#
_cell.length_a   1.000
_cell.length_b   1.000
_cell.length_c   1.000
_cell.angle_alpha   90.00
_cell.angle_beta   90.00
_cell.angle_gamma   90.00
#
_symmetry.space_group_name_H-M   'P 1'
#
loop_
_entity.id
_entity.type
_entity.pdbx_description
1 polymer ?
#
loop_
_entity_poly.entity_id
_entity_poly.type
_entity_poly.pdbx_seq_one_letter_code
_entity_poly.pdbx_strand_id
1 'polypeptide(L)' 'MTEERKGAFCTCDKTKCPLHPQNHDKGCTLCITKNLRMREIPNCYFNLLPNADGRKDDSFETFAELVLSARGK' A
#
# COMPACT_ATOMS: atom_id res chain seq x y z
N MET A 1 -22.71 -18.53 8.00
CA MET A 1 -21.51 -17.81 8.45
C MET A 1 -20.92 -17.13 7.22
N THR A 2 -21.01 -15.82 7.11
CA THR A 2 -20.42 -15.09 5.97
C THR A 2 -18.91 -15.05 6.18
N GLU A 3 -18.16 -15.78 5.35
CA GLU A 3 -16.70 -15.73 5.37
C GLU A 3 -16.24 -14.28 5.17
N GLU A 4 -15.52 -13.76 6.17
CA GLU A 4 -15.00 -12.40 6.14
C GLU A 4 -13.91 -12.31 5.06
N ARG A 5 -14.03 -11.36 4.13
CA ARG A 5 -13.11 -11.23 3.00
C ARG A 5 -11.69 -10.96 3.54
N LYS A 6 -10.77 -11.91 3.37
CA LYS A 6 -9.36 -11.73 3.74
C LYS A 6 -8.82 -10.48 3.04
N GLY A 7 -8.30 -9.54 3.81
CA GLY A 7 -7.83 -8.25 3.30
C GLY A 7 -8.94 -7.22 3.05
N ALA A 8 -10.11 -7.35 3.70
CA ALA A 8 -11.20 -6.36 3.65
C ALA A 8 -10.75 -4.92 4.03
N PHE A 9 -9.70 -4.79 4.85
CA PHE A 9 -9.13 -3.50 5.24
C PHE A 9 -8.22 -2.87 4.15
N CYS A 10 -7.83 -3.63 3.12
CA CYS A 10 -6.89 -3.15 2.13
C CYS A 10 -7.54 -2.05 1.26
N THR A 11 -6.98 -0.85 1.31
CA THR A 11 -7.43 0.31 0.51
C THR A 11 -6.64 0.49 -0.79
N CYS A 12 -5.75 -0.44 -1.14
CA CYS A 12 -4.95 -0.35 -2.35
C CYS A 12 -5.86 -0.34 -3.59
N ASP A 13 -5.65 0.64 -4.47
CA ASP A 13 -6.42 0.83 -5.71
C ASP A 13 -5.83 0.04 -6.90
N LYS A 14 -4.64 -0.54 -6.74
CA LYS A 14 -3.93 -1.31 -7.78
C LYS A 14 -4.52 -2.73 -7.92
N THR A 15 -5.79 -2.79 -8.26
CA THR A 15 -6.63 -4.00 -8.30
C THR A 15 -6.14 -5.05 -9.29
N LYS A 16 -5.43 -4.64 -10.34
CA LYS A 16 -4.81 -5.53 -11.33
C LYS A 16 -3.51 -6.20 -10.86
N CYS A 17 -2.95 -5.79 -9.71
CA CYS A 17 -1.72 -6.39 -9.19
C CYS A 17 -1.97 -7.85 -8.79
N PRO A 18 -1.14 -8.82 -9.23
CA PRO A 18 -1.33 -10.24 -8.88
C PRO A 18 -1.21 -10.50 -7.37
N LEU A 19 -0.58 -9.60 -6.62
CA LEU A 19 -0.42 -9.67 -5.16
C LEU A 19 -1.56 -8.98 -4.39
N HIS A 20 -2.57 -8.46 -5.10
CA HIS A 20 -3.72 -7.82 -4.47
C HIS A 20 -4.60 -8.88 -3.79
N PRO A 21 -5.08 -8.65 -2.54
CA PRO A 21 -5.93 -9.61 -1.81
C PRO A 21 -7.26 -9.98 -2.47
N GLN A 22 -7.59 -9.40 -3.63
CA GLN A 22 -8.79 -9.76 -4.39
C GLN A 22 -8.52 -10.84 -5.45
N ASN A 23 -7.25 -11.05 -5.77
CA ASN A 23 -6.80 -11.95 -6.82
C ASN A 23 -6.27 -13.28 -6.24
N HIS A 24 -6.32 -13.44 -4.90
CA HIS A 24 -5.91 -14.66 -4.19
C HIS A 24 -6.47 -14.67 -2.75
N ASP A 25 -6.31 -15.79 -2.05
CA ASP A 25 -6.89 -16.09 -0.73
C ASP A 25 -5.95 -15.82 0.47
N LYS A 26 -4.87 -15.07 0.24
CA LYS A 26 -3.76 -14.89 1.21
C LYS A 26 -3.74 -13.50 1.88
N GLY A 27 -4.80 -12.71 1.73
CA GLY A 27 -4.84 -11.33 2.25
C GLY A 27 -3.67 -10.50 1.73
N CYS A 28 -3.11 -9.61 2.55
CA CYS A 28 -2.00 -8.74 2.14
C CYS A 28 -0.61 -9.41 2.22
N THR A 29 -0.50 -10.68 2.61
CA THR A 29 0.78 -11.35 2.89
C THR A 29 1.77 -11.27 1.72
N LEU A 30 1.30 -11.46 0.49
CA LEU A 30 2.16 -11.42 -0.71
C LEU A 30 2.69 -10.01 -0.99
N CYS A 31 1.83 -8.99 -0.86
CA CYS A 31 2.21 -7.58 -1.00
C CYS A 31 3.24 -7.17 0.06
N ILE A 32 2.99 -7.49 1.34
CA ILE A 32 3.92 -7.20 2.44
C ILE A 32 5.27 -7.90 2.22
N THR A 33 5.26 -9.17 1.82
CA THR A 33 6.49 -9.92 1.51
C THR A 33 7.30 -9.24 0.41
N LYS A 34 6.65 -8.78 -0.67
CA LYS A 34 7.31 -8.05 -1.77
C LYS A 34 7.92 -6.75 -1.27
N ASN A 35 7.16 -5.93 -0.56
CA ASN A 35 7.63 -4.62 -0.09
C ASN A 35 8.76 -4.74 0.95
N LEU A 36 8.74 -5.75 1.82
CA LEU A 36 9.85 -6.02 2.75
C LEU A 36 11.15 -6.38 2.02
N ARG A 37 11.08 -7.17 0.95
CA ARG A 37 12.26 -7.54 0.14
C ARG A 37 12.82 -6.36 -0.63
N MET A 38 11.94 -5.52 -1.17
CA MET A 38 12.30 -4.36 -1.99
C MET A 38 12.67 -3.13 -1.14
N ARG A 39 12.45 -3.18 0.18
CA ARG A 39 12.56 -2.03 1.08
C ARG A 39 11.66 -0.87 0.65
N GLU A 40 10.40 -1.19 0.37
CA GLU A 40 9.36 -0.26 -0.07
C GLU A 40 8.21 -0.18 0.95
N ILE A 41 7.43 0.88 0.86
CA ILE A 41 6.18 1.08 1.58
C ILE A 41 5.00 0.55 0.75
N PRO A 42 4.06 -0.20 1.35
CA PRO A 42 2.87 -0.64 0.63
C PRO A 42 2.02 0.52 0.10
N ASN A 43 1.55 0.42 -1.15
CA ASN A 43 0.70 1.42 -1.81
C ASN A 43 -0.50 1.91 -0.97
N CYS A 44 -1.15 1.02 -0.22
CA CYS A 44 -2.29 1.39 0.62
C CYS A 44 -1.95 2.41 1.72
N TYR A 45 -0.68 2.53 2.13
CA TYR A 45 -0.25 3.53 3.11
C TYR A 45 -0.12 4.92 2.48
N PHE A 46 0.25 5.01 1.21
CA PHE A 46 0.31 6.30 0.50
C PHE A 46 -1.07 6.95 0.37
N ASN A 47 -2.15 6.16 0.34
CA ASN A 47 -3.53 6.68 0.33
C ASN A 47 -3.90 7.45 1.61
N LEU A 48 -3.09 7.35 2.68
CA LEU A 48 -3.27 8.12 3.91
C LEU A 48 -2.66 9.53 3.82
N LEU A 49 -1.91 9.83 2.75
CA LEU A 49 -1.21 11.10 2.57
C LEU A 49 -1.84 11.92 1.42
N PRO A 50 -1.97 13.24 1.58
CA PRO A 50 -2.43 14.10 0.50
C PRO A 50 -1.40 14.15 -0.63
N ASN A 51 -1.87 14.15 -1.88
CA ASN A 51 -1.05 14.28 -3.11
C ASN A 51 0.01 13.17 -3.31
N ALA A 52 -0.22 11.97 -2.76
CA ALA A 52 0.72 10.86 -2.91
C ALA A 52 0.76 10.23 -4.31
N ASP A 53 -0.14 10.64 -5.22
CA ASP A 53 -0.21 10.16 -6.61
C ASP A 53 0.96 10.63 -7.46
N GLY A 54 1.58 11.76 -7.11
CA GLY A 54 2.75 12.32 -7.82
C GLY A 54 4.10 11.82 -7.29
N ARG A 55 4.09 10.79 -6.44
CA ARG A 55 5.32 10.29 -5.81
C ARG A 55 6.28 9.67 -6.83
N LYS A 56 7.57 9.76 -6.55
CA LYS A 56 8.64 9.25 -7.42
C LYS A 56 8.71 7.73 -7.44
N ASP A 57 8.66 7.12 -6.28
CA ASP A 57 8.76 5.67 -6.07
C ASP A 57 8.08 5.28 -4.75
N ASP A 58 8.09 3.99 -4.44
CA ASP A 58 7.50 3.43 -3.22
C ASP A 58 8.54 3.29 -2.08
N SER A 59 9.68 3.99 -2.13
CA SER A 59 10.71 3.89 -1.08
C SER A 59 10.27 4.48 0.26
N PHE A 60 10.98 4.11 1.34
CA PHE A 60 10.79 4.72 2.65
C PHE A 60 11.08 6.22 2.63
N GLU A 61 12.09 6.64 1.88
CA GLU A 61 12.53 8.01 1.72
C GLU A 61 11.42 8.87 1.09
N THR A 62 10.87 8.43 -0.06
CA THR A 62 9.76 9.13 -0.72
C THR A 62 8.53 9.22 0.19
N PHE A 63 8.21 8.16 0.94
CA PHE A 63 7.11 8.20 1.91
C PHE A 63 7.36 9.20 3.03
N ALA A 64 8.57 9.23 3.61
CA ALA A 64 8.93 10.16 4.68
C ALA A 64 8.88 11.63 4.22
N GLU A 65 9.36 11.93 3.01
CA GLU A 65 9.29 13.27 2.42
C GLU A 65 7.84 13.75 2.26
N LEU A 66 6.93 12.87 1.81
CA LEU A 66 5.51 13.17 1.70
C LEU A 66 4.87 13.43 3.08
N VAL A 67 5.19 12.60 4.09
CA VAL A 67 4.72 12.80 5.47
C VAL A 67 5.17 14.16 6.02
N LEU A 68 6.43 14.52 5.84
CA LEU A 68 6.97 15.80 6.31
C LEU A 68 6.34 16.99 5.57
N SER A 69 6.15 16.86 4.25
CA SER A 69 5.51 17.89 3.43
C SER A 69 4.04 18.10 3.79
N ALA A 70 3.33 17.03 4.19
CA ALA A 70 1.94 17.11 4.63
C ALA A 70 1.76 17.81 5.98
N ARG A 71 2.79 17.83 6.85
CA ARG A 71 2.74 18.49 8.17
C ARG A 71 3.08 19.98 8.14
N GLY A 72 3.67 20.46 7.04
CA GLY A 72 4.05 21.87 6.85
C GLY A 72 2.94 22.75 6.24
N LYS A 73 1.73 22.21 6.12
CA LYS A 73 0.51 22.91 5.69
C LYS A 73 -0.51 22.84 6.82
#